data_AF-B7PTI8-F1
#
_entry.id   AF-B7PTI8-F1
#
_cell.length_a   1.000
_cell.length_b   1.000
_cell.length_c   1.000
_cell.angle_alpha   90.00
_cell.angle_beta   90.00
_cell.angle_gamma   90.00
#
_symmetry.space_group_name_H-M   'P 1'
#
loop_
_entity.id
_entity.type
_entity.pdbx_description
1 polymer ?
#
loop_
_entity_poly.entity_id
_entity_poly.type
_entity_poly.pdbx_seq_one_letter_code
_entity_poly.pdbx_strand_id
1 'polypeptide(L)' 'MKLTNSRLFADLMFTAVAGPTYNPLPPFRWSTSGLKDRHDGQPDLWQFTPFTHKWGTGK' A
#
# COMPACT_ATOMS: atom_id res chain seq x y z
N MET A 1 -1.24 -2.48 -5.40
CA MET A 1 -2.35 -3.18 -6.08
C MET A 1 -3.69 -2.80 -5.44
N LYS A 2 -4.78 -2.73 -6.22
CA LYS A 2 -6.15 -2.59 -5.71
C LYS A 2 -7.03 -3.68 -6.32
N LEU A 3 -7.90 -4.30 -5.53
CA LEU A 3 -8.81 -5.38 -5.94
C LEU A 3 -10.18 -5.17 -5.29
N THR A 4 -11.24 -5.38 -6.04
CA THR A 4 -12.61 -5.44 -5.51
C THR A 4 -13.35 -6.65 -6.10
N ASN A 5 -14.49 -6.98 -5.50
CA ASN A 5 -15.41 -8.00 -6.01
C ASN A 5 -16.85 -7.48 -5.86
N SER A 6 -17.83 -8.21 -6.40
CA SER A 6 -19.24 -7.78 -6.39
C SER A 6 -19.77 -7.45 -4.99
N ARG A 7 -19.31 -8.17 -3.95
CA ARG A 7 -19.69 -7.91 -2.56
C ARG A 7 -19.07 -6.63 -2.02
N LEU A 8 -17.75 -6.44 -2.19
CA LEU A 8 -17.06 -5.24 -1.69
C LEU A 8 -17.50 -3.97 -2.43
N PHE A 9 -17.78 -4.09 -3.73
CA PHE A 9 -18.25 -2.98 -4.55
C PHE A 9 -19.56 -2.38 -4.04
N ALA A 10 -20.48 -3.22 -3.55
CA ALA A 10 -21.76 -2.77 -2.99
C ALA A 10 -21.58 -1.80 -1.79
N ASP A 11 -20.51 -1.97 -1.02
CA ASP A 11 -20.18 -1.16 0.15
C ASP A 11 -19.10 -0.09 -0.14
N LEU A 12 -18.76 0.16 -1.41
CA LEU A 12 -17.66 1.03 -1.84
C LEU A 12 -16.28 0.63 -1.29
N MET A 13 -16.10 -0.65 -0.95
CA MET A 13 -14.87 -1.19 -0.37
C MET A 13 -13.95 -1.80 -1.44
N PHE A 14 -12.66 -1.91 -1.09
CA PHE A 14 -11.65 -2.60 -1.90
C PHE A 14 -10.51 -3.12 -1.01
N THR A 15 -9.84 -4.18 -1.44
CA THR A 15 -8.58 -4.61 -0.86
C THR A 15 -7.43 -3.90 -1.56
N ALA A 16 -6.51 -3.30 -0.80
CA ALA A 16 -5.35 -2.59 -1.31
C ALA A 16 -4.06 -3.06 -0.64
N VAL A 17 -2.97 -2.97 -1.39
CA VAL A 17 -1.60 -3.06 -0.90
C VAL A 17 -0.79 -1.94 -1.53
N ALA A 18 -0.04 -1.21 -0.71
CA ALA A 18 0.74 -0.04 -1.10
C ALA A 18 2.23 -0.39 -1.28
N GLY A 19 2.93 0.36 -2.14
CA GLY A 19 4.36 0.23 -2.38
C GLY A 19 4.75 -0.70 -3.54
N PRO A 20 6.06 -0.79 -3.83
CA PRO A 20 6.62 -1.73 -4.80
C PRO A 20 6.34 -3.20 -4.44
N THR A 21 6.32 -4.08 -5.45
CA THR A 21 6.22 -5.53 -5.18
C THR A 21 7.50 -6.05 -4.51
N TYR A 22 7.34 -6.97 -3.57
CA TYR A 22 8.44 -7.61 -2.82
C TYR A 22 8.33 -9.14 -2.80
N ASN A 23 7.63 -9.72 -3.78
CA ASN A 23 7.68 -11.16 -4.03
C ASN A 23 7.79 -11.37 -5.55
N PRO A 24 8.90 -11.92 -6.06
CA PRO A 24 10.02 -12.56 -5.34
C PRO A 24 11.19 -11.64 -4.93
N LEU A 25 11.07 -10.32 -5.11
CA LEU A 25 12.16 -9.36 -4.87
C LEU A 25 12.25 -8.91 -3.40
N PRO A 26 13.40 -8.39 -2.93
CA PRO A 26 13.46 -7.77 -1.61
C PRO A 26 12.49 -6.58 -1.48
N PRO A 27 11.95 -6.30 -0.28
CA PRO A 27 11.21 -5.07 -0.02
C PRO A 27 12.02 -3.83 -0.34
N PHE A 28 11.37 -2.85 -0.94
CA PHE A 28 12.01 -1.57 -1.21
C PHE A 28 12.27 -0.81 0.09
N ARG A 29 13.47 -0.23 0.20
CA ARG A 29 13.86 0.63 1.32
C ARG A 29 14.61 1.87 0.82
N TRP A 30 14.13 3.06 1.17
CA TRP A 30 14.72 4.33 0.73
C TRP A 30 16.20 4.43 1.11
N SER A 31 16.52 4.21 2.39
CA SER A 31 17.86 4.34 2.97
C SER A 31 18.93 3.44 2.33
N THR A 32 18.53 2.36 1.65
CA THR A 32 19.45 1.45 0.94
C THR A 32 19.23 1.40 -0.57
N SER A 33 18.29 2.16 -1.12
CA SER A 33 17.94 2.13 -2.54
C SER A 33 18.98 2.79 -3.46
N GLY A 34 19.84 3.64 -2.91
CA GLY A 34 20.73 4.51 -3.68
C GLY A 34 20.04 5.75 -4.28
N LEU A 35 18.71 5.86 -4.15
CA LEU A 35 17.94 7.03 -4.56
C LEU A 35 18.08 8.14 -3.52
N LYS A 36 18.29 9.38 -3.97
CA LYS A 36 18.56 10.54 -3.11
C LYS A 36 17.39 11.54 -3.10
N ASP A 37 16.26 11.15 -3.67
CA ASP A 37 15.08 11.98 -3.77
C ASP A 37 14.44 12.23 -2.40
N ARG A 38 13.87 13.42 -2.23
CA ARG A 38 13.14 13.77 -1.01
C ARG A 38 11.84 12.96 -0.94
N HIS A 39 11.58 12.35 0.22
CA HIS A 39 10.45 11.45 0.43
C HIS A 39 9.80 11.68 1.81
N ASP A 40 9.65 12.96 2.18
CA ASP A 40 9.07 13.35 3.47
C ASP A 40 7.66 12.76 3.64
N GLY A 41 7.40 12.17 4.80
CA GLY A 41 6.13 11.53 5.12
C GLY A 41 5.95 10.12 4.53
N GLN A 42 6.89 9.62 3.72
CA GLN A 42 6.91 8.22 3.31
C GLN A 42 7.66 7.36 4.32
N PRO A 43 7.27 6.08 4.50
CA PRO A 43 8.03 5.12 5.30
C PRO A 43 9.37 4.81 4.63
N ASP A 44 10.41 4.54 5.42
CA ASP A 44 11.70 4.08 4.88
C ASP A 44 11.56 2.70 4.20
N LEU A 45 10.95 1.73 4.89
CA LEU A 45 10.71 0.37 4.39
C LEU A 45 9.27 0.20 3.88
N TRP A 46 9.13 -0.26 2.65
CA TRP A 46 7.85 -0.56 2.01
C TRP A 46 7.60 -2.07 1.99
N GLN A 47 6.94 -2.56 3.04
CA GLN A 47 6.56 -3.98 3.19
C GLN A 47 5.13 -4.11 3.74
N PHE A 48 4.20 -3.38 3.15
CA PHE A 48 2.80 -3.41 3.58
C PHE A 48 2.10 -4.68 3.12
N THR A 49 1.26 -5.24 3.98
CA THR A 49 0.36 -6.35 3.63
C THR A 49 -0.96 -5.84 3.07
N PRO A 50 -1.69 -6.66 2.29
CA PRO A 50 -3.03 -6.30 1.85
C PRO A 50 -3.98 -5.98 3.01
N PHE A 51 -4.82 -4.96 2.84
CA PHE A 51 -5.89 -4.61 3.78
C PHE A 51 -7.18 -4.27 3.03
N THR A 52 -8.34 -4.50 3.63
CA THR A 52 -9.62 -4.07 3.06
C THR A 52 -9.97 -2.68 3.59
N HIS A 53 -10.01 -1.71 2.68
CA HIS A 53 -10.40 -0.34 2.98
C HIS A 53 -11.90 -0.25 3.26
N LYS A 54 -12.25 0.48 4.31
CA LYS A 54 -13.62 0.85 4.70
C LYS A 54 -13.66 2.36 4.87
N TRP A 55 -14.62 3.01 4.23
CA TRP A 55 -14.86 4.43 4.44
C TRP A 55 -15.45 4.63 5.84
N GLY A 56 -14.75 5.38 6.69
CA GLY A 56 -15.34 5.91 7.91
C GLY A 56 -16.12 7.17 7.59
N THR A 57 -17.26 7.38 8.23
CA THR A 57 -17.70 8.76 8.48
C THR A 57 -16.75 9.29 9.54
N GLY A 58 -15.91 10.25 9.20
CA GLY A 58 -15.06 10.91 10.19
C GLY A 58 -15.93 11.41 11.34
N LYS A 59 -15.68 10.89 12.54
CA LYS A 59 -15.99 11.57 13.79
C LYS A 59 -14.66 11.91 14.44
#